data_AF-A0A1G0A875-F1
#
_entry.id   AF-A0A1G0A875-F1
#
_cell.length_a   1.000
_cell.length_b   1.000
_cell.length_c   1.000
_cell.angle_alpha   90.00
_cell.angle_beta   90.00
_cell.angle_gamma   90.00
#
_symmetry.space_group_name_H-M   'P 1'
#
loop_
_entity.id
_entity.type
_entity.pdbx_description
1 polymer ?
#
loop_
_entity_poly.entity_id
_entity_poly.type
_entity_poly.pdbx_seq_one_letter_code
_entity_poly.pdbx_strand_id
1 'polypeptide(L)'
;MESEDRGKRESDVQFETIRAEKINFGRNNFLEVARKRAKTAEGTNEFISVSRGYYLPDKSERFKRSLTIPDDPNIRAFIAEMIKTL
;
A
#
# COMPACT_ATOMS: atom_id res chain seq x y z
N MET A 1 -6.99 43.88 -8.32
CA MET A 1 -7.82 43.58 -7.15
C MET A 1 -8.62 42.34 -7.52
N GLU A 2 -8.05 41.19 -7.16
CA GLU A 2 -8.70 40.24 -6.25
C GLU A 2 -9.87 39.52 -6.92
N SER A 3 -9.53 38.46 -7.62
CA SER A 3 -10.47 37.41 -7.93
C SER A 3 -9.79 36.07 -7.69
N GLU A 4 -9.74 35.78 -6.38
CA GLU A 4 -10.02 34.46 -5.81
C GLU A 4 -8.95 33.37 -5.99
N ASP A 5 -8.00 33.42 -5.06
CA ASP A 5 -7.23 32.29 -4.50
C ASP A 5 -8.18 31.20 -3.94
N ARG A 6 -8.97 30.57 -4.82
CA ARG A 6 -9.88 29.47 -4.48
C ARG A 6 -9.10 28.16 -4.48
N GLY A 7 -8.45 27.91 -3.35
CA GLY A 7 -8.18 26.55 -2.89
C GLY A 7 -6.70 26.16 -2.79
N LYS A 8 -5.94 26.83 -1.92
CA LYS A 8 -4.92 26.12 -1.13
C LYS A 8 -5.62 25.00 -0.36
N ARG A 9 -5.75 23.82 -0.99
CA ARG A 9 -6.26 22.62 -0.32
C ARG A 9 -5.25 22.22 0.75
N GLU A 10 -5.76 21.93 1.93
CA GLU A 10 -5.01 21.44 3.09
C GLU A 10 -4.07 20.30 2.68
N SER A 11 -2.76 20.56 2.73
CA SER A 11 -1.65 19.60 2.68
C SER A 11 -1.57 18.66 1.46
N ASP A 12 -0.72 18.99 0.48
CA ASP A 12 -0.25 18.01 -0.51
C ASP A 12 0.55 16.89 0.21
N VAL A 13 -0.12 15.80 0.57
CA VAL A 13 0.53 14.60 1.10
C VAL A 13 1.06 13.78 -0.07
N GLN A 14 2.38 13.69 -0.20
CA GLN A 14 3.02 12.83 -1.19
C GLN A 14 3.36 11.48 -0.59
N PHE A 15 2.86 10.40 -1.20
CA PHE A 15 3.17 9.03 -0.78
C PHE A 15 4.28 8.44 -1.64
N GLU A 16 5.30 7.89 -0.99
CA GLU A 16 6.43 7.21 -1.61
C GLU A 16 6.49 5.76 -1.09
N THR A 17 6.66 4.78 -1.97
CA THR A 17 6.94 3.40 -1.57
C THR A 17 8.44 3.20 -1.46
N ILE A 18 8.94 2.90 -0.27
CA ILE A 18 10.36 2.65 -0.01
C ILE A 18 10.72 1.21 -0.40
N ARG A 19 9.89 0.26 0.04
CA ARG A 19 10.07 -1.17 -0.22
C ARG A 19 8.72 -1.86 -0.24
N ALA A 20 8.57 -2.88 -1.09
CA ALA A 20 7.38 -3.71 -1.15
C ALA A 20 7.76 -5.16 -1.42
N GLU A 21 7.14 -6.07 -0.68
CA GLU A 21 7.28 -7.52 -0.84
C GLU A 21 5.90 -8.11 -1.11
N LYS A 22 5.85 -9.12 -1.98
CA LYS A 22 4.60 -9.74 -2.43
C LYS A 22 4.63 -11.26 -2.30
N ILE A 23 3.49 -11.83 -1.93
CA ILE A 23 3.24 -13.27 -2.00
C ILE A 23 1.98 -13.55 -2.82
N ASN A 24 2.10 -14.46 -3.77
CA ASN A 24 0.98 -14.91 -4.60
C ASN A 24 0.23 -16.04 -3.92
N PHE A 25 -1.08 -16.11 -4.14
CA PHE A 25 -1.92 -17.18 -3.65
C PHE A 25 -3.17 -17.40 -4.52
N GLY A 26 -3.72 -18.62 -4.41
CA GLY A 26 -4.82 -19.04 -5.26
C GLY A 26 -4.46 -18.92 -6.75
N ARG A 27 -5.44 -18.57 -7.58
CA ARG A 27 -5.24 -18.55 -9.04
C ARG A 27 -4.53 -17.29 -9.56
N ASN A 28 -4.87 -16.12 -9.01
CA ASN A 28 -4.40 -14.83 -9.51
C ASN A 28 -4.38 -13.75 -8.42
N ASN A 29 -4.37 -14.10 -7.14
CA ASN A 29 -4.37 -13.12 -6.06
C ASN A 29 -2.95 -12.94 -5.53
N PHE A 30 -2.72 -11.79 -4.90
CA PHE A 30 -1.51 -11.53 -4.14
C PHE A 30 -1.81 -10.72 -2.88
N LEU A 31 -0.93 -10.84 -1.89
CA LEU A 31 -0.83 -9.91 -0.77
C LEU A 31 0.48 -9.15 -0.91
N GLU A 32 0.44 -7.84 -0.66
CA GLU A 32 1.58 -6.94 -0.65
C GLU A 32 1.76 -6.37 0.75
N VAL A 33 3.00 -6.40 1.26
CA VAL A 33 3.40 -5.63 2.46
C VAL A 33 4.46 -4.64 2.01
N ALA A 34 4.19 -3.35 2.23
CA ALA A 34 5.04 -2.28 1.74
C ALA A 34 5.32 -1.23 2.81
N ARG A 35 6.59 -0.85 2.97
CA ARG A 35 6.99 0.33 3.75
C ARG A 35 6.82 1.56 2.89
N LYS A 36 5.96 2.48 3.32
CA LYS A 36 5.64 3.71 2.61
C LYS A 36 5.98 4.92 3.48
N ARG A 37 6.24 6.05 2.84
CA ARG A 37 6.48 7.34 3.46
C ARG A 37 5.44 8.34 2.98
N ALA A 38 4.77 9.02 3.91
CA ALA A 38 3.99 10.21 3.64
C ALA A 38 4.87 11.43 3.88
N LYS A 39 4.95 12.34 2.92
CA LYS A 39 5.64 13.63 3.02
C LYS A 39 4.60 14.74 3.01
N THR A 40 4.66 15.63 3.99
CA THR A 40 3.85 16.84 4.08
C THR A 40 4.77 18.05 4.25
N ALA A 41 4.22 19.26 4.21
CA ALA A 41 4.99 20.48 4.47
C ALA A 41 5.58 20.52 5.90
N GLU A 42 4.98 19.80 6.84
CA GLU A 42 5.32 19.81 8.26
C GLU A 42 6.26 18.67 8.67
N GLY A 43 6.41 17.65 7.82
CA GLY A 43 7.30 16.53 8.12
C GLY A 43 7.09 15.30 7.25
N THR A 44 7.70 14.20 7.67
CA THR A 44 7.60 12.91 6.99
C THR A 44 7.31 11.81 8.00
N ASN A 45 6.42 10.89 7.64
CA ASN A 45 6.12 9.72 8.47
C ASN A 45 6.18 8.44 7.64
N GLU A 46 6.69 7.36 8.22
CA GLU A 46 6.76 6.05 7.58
C GLU A 46 5.77 5.08 8.21
N PHE A 47 5.18 4.22 7.39
CA PHE A 47 4.18 3.26 7.81
C PHE A 47 4.21 2.00 6.95
N ILE A 48 3.69 0.90 7.51
CA ILE A 48 3.52 -0.36 6.80
C ILE A 48 2.11 -0.41 6.22
N SER A 49 2.05 -0.55 4.89
CA SER A 49 0.84 -0.74 4.10
C SER A 49 0.69 -2.22 3.79
N VAL A 50 -0.40 -2.83 4.25
CA VAL A 50 -0.77 -4.21 3.89
C VAL A 50 -1.97 -4.19 2.96
N SER A 51 -1.81 -4.74 1.77
CA SER A 51 -2.82 -4.66 0.71
C SER A 51 -3.07 -6.03 0.09
N ARG A 52 -4.31 -6.26 -0.38
CA ARG A 52 -4.65 -7.42 -1.21
C ARG A 52 -4.89 -6.97 -2.63
N GLY A 53 -4.35 -7.70 -3.60
CA GLY A 53 -4.60 -7.46 -5.01
C GLY A 53 -4.82 -8.73 -5.81
N TYR A 54 -5.01 -8.54 -7.11
CA TYR A 54 -5.13 -9.62 -8.08
C TYR A 54 -4.61 -9.18 -9.45
N TYR A 55 -4.18 -10.16 -10.23
CA TYR A 55 -3.71 -9.99 -11.60
C TYR A 55 -4.87 -10.15 -12.59
N LEU A 56 -4.93 -9.25 -13.57
CA LEU A 56 -5.77 -9.36 -14.76
C LEU A 56 -5.12 -10.29 -15.80
N PRO A 57 -5.84 -10.71 -16.85
CA PRO A 57 -5.28 -11.57 -17.91
C PRO A 57 -4.06 -10.98 -18.63
N ASP A 58 -3.97 -9.65 -18.68
CA ASP A 58 -2.84 -8.89 -19.22
C ASP A 58 -1.67 -8.74 -18.22
N LYS A 59 -1.76 -9.39 -17.06
CA LYS A 59 -0.84 -9.31 -15.91
C LYS A 59 -0.82 -7.96 -15.19
N SER A 60 -1.69 -7.01 -15.55
CA SER A 60 -1.82 -5.78 -14.78
C SER A 60 -2.41 -6.05 -13.40
N GLU A 61 -2.03 -5.22 -12.43
CA GLU A 61 -2.42 -5.39 -11.03
C GLU A 61 -3.62 -4.51 -10.68
N ARG A 62 -4.56 -5.08 -9.91
CA ARG A 62 -5.63 -4.33 -9.27
C ARG A 62 -5.67 -4.63 -7.78
N PHE A 63 -5.88 -3.59 -6.98
CA PHE A 63 -6.01 -3.71 -5.53
C PHE A 63 -7.48 -3.82 -5.12
N LYS A 64 -7.74 -4.70 -4.15
CA LYS A 64 -9.06 -4.81 -3.50
C LYS A 64 -9.16 -3.78 -2.38
N ARG A 65 -10.39 -3.33 -2.12
CA ARG A 65 -10.69 -2.42 -1.00
C ARG A 65 -10.55 -3.08 0.37
N SER A 66 -10.84 -4.38 0.45
CA SER A 66 -10.77 -5.16 1.69
C SER A 66 -9.48 -5.96 1.78
N LEU A 67 -8.88 -5.98 2.96
CA LEU A 67 -7.82 -6.92 3.30
C LEU A 67 -8.45 -8.21 3.84
N THR A 68 -8.10 -9.34 3.25
CA THR A 68 -8.48 -10.67 3.75
C THR A 68 -7.29 -11.59 3.54
N ILE A 69 -6.85 -12.24 4.61
CA ILE A 69 -5.70 -13.12 4.60
C ILE A 69 -6.23 -14.56 4.67
N PRO A 70 -5.86 -15.44 3.72
CA PRO A 70 -6.21 -16.86 3.79
C PRO A 70 -5.66 -17.52 5.05
N ASP A 71 -6.35 -18.56 5.53
CA ASP A 71 -5.84 -19.41 6.63
C ASP A 71 -4.78 -20.41 6.12
N ASP A 72 -3.73 -19.87 5.50
CA ASP A 72 -2.56 -20.61 5.06
C ASP A 72 -1.37 -20.25 5.96
N PRO A 73 -0.72 -21.23 6.62
CA PRO A 73 0.41 -20.96 7.52
C PRO A 73 1.57 -20.18 6.87
N ASN A 74 1.90 -20.46 5.61
CA ASN A 74 3.01 -19.81 4.92
C ASN A 74 2.65 -18.34 4.61
N ILE A 75 1.41 -18.09 4.18
CA ILE A 75 0.93 -16.74 3.92
C ILE A 75 0.90 -15.93 5.22
N ARG A 76 0.38 -16.50 6.31
CA ARG A 76 0.35 -15.81 7.61
C ARG A 76 1.75 -15.52 8.13
N ALA A 77 2.67 -16.48 8.02
CA ALA A 77 4.07 -16.30 8.43
C ALA A 77 4.75 -15.20 7.60
N PHE A 78 4.57 -15.20 6.28
CA PHE A 78 5.10 -14.16 5.41
C PHE A 78 4.61 -12.76 5.82
N ILE A 79 3.30 -12.57 6.00
CA ILE A 79 2.76 -11.26 6.38
C ILE A 79 3.28 -10.83 7.76
N ALA A 80 3.26 -11.72 8.74
CA ALA A 80 3.72 -11.42 10.10
C ALA A 80 5.22 -11.05 10.12
N GLU A 81 6.05 -11.74 9.34
CA GLU A 81 7.48 -11.46 9.26
C GLU A 81 7.75 -10.13 8.54
N MET A 82 7.07 -9.88 7.42
CA MET A 82 7.24 -8.62 6.69
C MET A 82 6.78 -7.41 7.52
N ILE A 83 5.72 -7.52 8.32
CA ILE A 83 5.30 -6.43 9.21
C ILE A 83 6.35 -6.11 10.28
N LYS A 84 7.12 -7.11 10.75
CA LYS A 84 8.14 -6.93 11.80
C LYS A 84 9.46 -6.38 11.25
N THR A 85 9.78 -6.71 10.00
CA THR A 85 11.13 -6.53 9.43
C THR A 85 11.22 -5.42 8.40
N LEU A 86 10.10 -5.05 7.76
CA LEU A 86 10.04 -3.87 6.90
C LEU A 86 9.99 -2.60 7.73
#